data_AF-A0A368W8S3-F1
#
_entry.id   AF-A0A368W8S3-F1
#
_cell.length_a   1.000
_cell.length_b   1.000
_cell.length_c   1.000
_cell.angle_alpha   90.00
_cell.angle_beta   90.00
_cell.angle_gamma   90.00
#
_symmetry.space_group_name_H-M   'P 1'
#
loop_
_entity.id
_entity.type
_entity.pdbx_description
1 polymer ?
#
loop_
_entity_poly.entity_id
_entity_poly.type
_entity_poly.pdbx_seq_one_letter_code
_entity_poly.pdbx_strand_id
1 'polypeptide(L)'
;MENKAVILGSNFYTGLSIIRGLGSNGIYTVAMDHSKENTYGAKSKYLSEQLIVPHYRKQKEELLRYLIDYAKKQEAKPVLFPSVDPYVEFIDFYLDELKNYYHINMTDQGFWSSIMDKEYLHSLATQHGVLVPESLSPTEKGFEERVVTEIRFPCIVKPTDSPTFVSIQS
;
A
#
# COMPACT_ATOMS: atom_id res chain seq x y z
N MET A 1 19.06 -11.28 13.68
CA MET A 1 18.71 -10.82 12.32
C MET A 1 19.08 -9.35 12.26
N GLU A 2 19.97 -8.95 11.35
CA GLU A 2 20.52 -7.58 11.30
C GLU A 2 19.68 -6.63 10.43
N ASN A 3 18.85 -7.17 9.53
CA ASN A 3 18.02 -6.36 8.65
C ASN A 3 16.96 -5.60 9.46
N LYS A 4 17.02 -4.27 9.41
CA LYS A 4 15.96 -3.41 9.95
C LYS A 4 14.69 -3.53 9.10
N ALA A 5 13.55 -3.48 9.75
CA ALA A 5 12.26 -3.32 9.09
C ALA A 5 11.92 -1.83 9.00
N VAL A 6 11.82 -1.30 7.79
CA VAL A 6 11.41 0.08 7.52
C VAL A 6 9.95 0.09 7.12
N ILE A 7 9.11 0.77 7.90
CA ILE A 7 7.66 0.82 7.74
C ILE A 7 7.27 2.22 7.32
N LEU A 8 6.65 2.34 6.15
CA LEU A 8 6.07 3.57 5.64
C LEU A 8 4.57 3.59 5.96
N GLY A 9 4.04 4.66 6.56
CA GLY A 9 2.63 4.78 6.91
C GLY A 9 2.30 4.31 8.32
N SER A 10 2.87 4.95 9.34
CA SER A 10 2.57 4.67 10.75
C SER A 10 1.36 5.44 11.29
N ASN A 11 0.63 6.16 10.42
CA ASN A 11 -0.64 6.83 10.73
C ASN A 11 -1.88 5.92 10.59
N PHE A 12 -1.71 4.65 10.22
CA PHE A 12 -2.78 3.67 10.11
C PHE A 12 -2.51 2.40 10.93
N TYR A 13 -3.56 1.60 11.16
CA TYR A 13 -3.51 0.40 12.00
C TYR A 13 -2.66 -0.70 11.37
N THR A 14 -2.53 -0.69 10.04
CA THR A 14 -1.63 -1.55 9.28
C THR A 14 -0.18 -1.33 9.68
N GLY A 15 0.28 -0.08 9.69
CA GLY A 15 1.63 0.29 10.15
C GLY A 15 1.87 -0.12 11.61
N LEU A 16 0.89 0.15 12.49
CA LEU A 16 0.95 -0.30 13.88
C LEU A 16 1.05 -1.83 14.01
N SER A 17 0.31 -2.57 13.18
CA SER A 17 0.29 -4.04 13.20
C SER A 17 1.63 -4.61 12.78
N ILE A 18 2.26 -4.06 11.73
CA ILE A 18 3.61 -4.44 11.30
C ILE A 18 4.62 -4.16 12.41
N ILE A 19 4.62 -2.95 12.97
CA ILE A 19 5.54 -2.56 14.06
C ILE A 19 5.40 -3.49 15.26
N ARG A 20 4.17 -3.79 15.69
CA ARG A 20 3.92 -4.69 16.83
C ARG A 20 4.30 -6.13 16.52
N GLY A 21 3.93 -6.64 15.36
CA GLY A 21 4.20 -8.02 14.94
C GLY A 21 5.70 -8.30 14.87
N LEU A 22 6.47 -7.40 14.26
CA LEU A 22 7.91 -7.56 14.11
C LEU A 22 8.67 -7.21 15.39
N GLY A 23 8.35 -6.06 16.01
CA GLY A 23 9.08 -5.59 17.18
C GLY A 23 8.88 -6.46 18.42
N SER A 24 7.71 -7.10 18.58
CA SER A 24 7.51 -8.08 19.67
C SER A 24 8.35 -9.35 19.51
N ASN A 25 8.85 -9.63 18.30
CA ASN A 25 9.77 -10.72 17.99
C ASN A 25 11.24 -10.25 17.95
N GLY A 26 11.55 -9.06 18.47
CA GLY A 26 12.92 -8.55 18.58
C GLY A 26 13.50 -7.98 17.27
N ILE A 27 12.69 -7.77 16.24
CA ILE A 27 13.14 -7.12 15.01
C ILE A 27 13.20 -5.60 15.23
N TYR A 28 14.30 -4.96 14.81
CA TYR A 28 14.45 -3.51 14.89
C TYR A 28 13.52 -2.83 13.88
N THR A 29 12.55 -2.06 14.37
CA THR A 29 11.52 -1.43 13.53
C THR A 29 11.73 0.08 13.43
N VAL A 30 11.57 0.60 12.22
CA VAL A 30 11.81 2.00 11.87
C VAL A 30 10.55 2.55 11.20
N ALA A 31 9.93 3.55 11.79
CA ALA A 31 8.79 4.25 11.20
C ALA A 31 9.28 5.48 10.44
N MET A 32 8.88 5.61 9.17
CA MET A 32 9.19 6.76 8.33
C MET A 32 7.89 7.37 7.80
N ASP A 33 7.60 8.60 8.23
CA ASP A 33 6.46 9.37 7.77
C ASP A 33 6.83 10.84 7.63
N HIS A 34 6.06 11.57 6.83
CA HIS A 34 6.34 12.99 6.56
C HIS A 34 5.97 13.94 7.72
N SER A 35 5.30 13.42 8.75
CA SER A 35 4.88 14.18 9.93
C SER A 35 4.87 13.28 11.16
N LYS A 36 5.01 13.88 12.34
CA LYS A 36 4.73 13.21 13.62
C LYS A 36 3.24 13.23 13.97
N GLU A 37 2.47 14.10 13.33
CA GLU A 37 1.04 14.23 13.58
C GLU A 37 0.29 12.98 13.15
N ASN A 38 -0.64 12.52 13.98
CA ASN A 38 -1.49 11.36 13.72
C ASN A 38 -0.74 10.03 13.44
N THR A 39 0.55 9.93 13.78
CA THR A 39 1.35 8.70 13.65
C THR A 39 1.25 7.79 14.88
N TYR A 40 0.04 7.30 15.20
CA TYR A 40 -0.14 6.47 16.40
C TYR A 40 0.61 5.14 16.35
N GLY A 41 0.89 4.60 15.16
CA GLY A 41 1.79 3.46 14.96
C GLY A 41 3.18 3.72 15.54
N ALA A 42 3.69 4.94 15.36
CA ALA A 42 5.00 5.32 15.85
C ALA A 42 5.09 5.50 17.38
N LYS A 43 3.94 5.55 18.08
CA LYS A 43 3.89 5.58 19.55
C LYS A 43 3.93 4.19 20.19
N SER A 44 4.03 3.12 19.38
CA SER A 44 4.12 1.76 19.88
C SER A 44 5.39 1.56 20.70
N LYS A 45 5.28 0.88 21.85
CA LYS A 45 6.45 0.45 22.66
C LYS A 45 7.42 -0.48 21.92
N TYR A 46 6.98 -1.05 20.79
CA TYR A 46 7.75 -1.94 19.94
C TYR A 46 8.44 -1.22 18.78
N LEU A 47 8.27 0.11 18.66
CA LEU A 47 9.03 0.91 17.72
C LEU A 47 10.44 1.14 18.26
N SER A 48 11.45 0.96 17.41
CA SER A 48 12.85 1.25 17.77
C SER A 48 13.30 2.65 17.33
N GLU A 49 12.84 3.13 16.18
CA GLU A 49 13.29 4.39 15.58
C GLU A 49 12.14 5.09 14.82
N GLN A 50 12.02 6.42 14.97
CA GLN A 50 11.10 7.23 14.16
C GLN A 50 11.88 8.30 13.40
N LEU A 51 11.67 8.38 12.09
CA LEU A 51 12.30 9.35 11.21
C LEU A 51 11.26 10.15 10.44
N ILE A 52 11.53 11.44 10.25
CA ILE A 52 10.70 12.32 9.43
C ILE A 52 11.31 12.45 8.05
N VAL A 53 10.51 12.13 7.04
CA VAL A 53 10.96 12.00 5.65
C VAL A 53 10.16 12.92 4.72
N PRO A 54 10.62 13.16 3.48
CA PRO A 54 9.84 13.93 2.52
C PRO A 54 8.47 13.30 2.21
N HIS A 55 7.50 14.11 1.77
CA HIS A 55 6.15 13.62 1.52
C HIS A 55 6.07 12.81 0.20
N TYR A 56 5.55 11.59 0.27
CA TYR A 56 5.40 10.61 -0.84
C TYR A 56 4.56 11.07 -2.06
N ARG A 57 3.94 12.25 -2.03
CA ARG A 57 3.15 12.81 -3.15
C ARG A 57 3.74 14.13 -3.64
N LYS A 58 4.15 14.99 -2.69
CA LYS A 58 4.64 16.35 -2.99
C LYS A 58 6.14 16.40 -3.27
N GLN A 59 6.90 15.41 -2.78
CA GLN A 59 8.36 15.39 -2.74
C GLN A 59 8.87 13.96 -3.00
N LYS A 60 8.48 13.40 -4.15
CA LYS A 60 8.66 11.96 -4.44
C LYS A 60 10.13 11.63 -4.62
N GLU A 61 10.84 12.44 -5.39
CA GLU A 61 12.25 12.28 -5.71
C GLU A 61 13.12 12.49 -4.49
N GLU A 62 12.75 13.43 -3.60
CA GLU A 62 13.45 13.61 -2.33
C GLU A 62 13.22 12.44 -1.38
N LEU A 63 11.99 11.89 -1.32
CA LEU A 63 11.71 10.70 -0.52
C LEU A 63 12.52 9.49 -1.01
N LEU A 64 12.57 9.29 -2.34
CA LEU A 64 13.37 8.22 -2.95
C LEU A 64 14.84 8.34 -2.56
N ARG A 65 15.44 9.52 -2.72
CA ARG A 65 16.84 9.77 -2.33
C ARG A 65 17.05 9.52 -0.85
N TYR A 66 16.13 9.98 0.01
CA TYR A 66 16.21 9.76 1.45
C TYR A 66 16.24 8.27 1.79
N LEU A 67 15.35 7.47 1.18
CA LEU A 67 15.28 6.02 1.40
C LEU A 67 16.59 5.34 0.94
N ILE A 68 17.07 5.67 -0.26
CA ILE A 68 18.34 5.12 -0.77
C ILE A 68 19.51 5.46 0.16
N ASP A 69 19.61 6.72 0.60
CA ASP A 69 20.68 7.19 1.49
C ASP A 69 20.58 6.56 2.88
N TYR A 70 19.36 6.32 3.37
CA TYR A 70 19.15 5.58 4.61
C TYR A 70 19.64 4.14 4.46
N ALA A 71 19.23 3.42 3.41
CA ALA A 71 19.61 2.03 3.18
C ALA A 71 21.12 1.85 3.04
N LYS A 72 21.81 2.75 2.33
CA LYS A 72 23.29 2.74 2.18
C LYS A 72 24.06 2.87 3.50
N LYS A 73 23.42 3.42 4.53
CA LYS A 73 24.02 3.59 5.87
C LYS A 73 23.77 2.41 6.80
N GLN A 74 22.97 1.42 6.38
CA GLN A 74 22.69 0.24 7.21
C GLN A 74 23.74 -0.84 6.97
N GLU A 75 24.06 -1.59 8.02
CA GLU A 75 25.00 -2.73 7.95
C GLU A 75 24.47 -3.86 7.07
N ALA A 76 23.16 -4.09 7.11
CA ALA A 76 22.46 -5.08 6.30
C ALA A 76 21.31 -4.43 5.52
N LYS A 77 21.05 -4.96 4.33
CA LYS A 77 19.98 -4.49 3.41
C LYS A 77 18.61 -4.49 4.12
N PRO A 78 17.99 -3.33 4.39
CA PRO A 78 16.72 -3.29 5.12
C PRO A 78 15.56 -3.87 4.32
N VAL A 79 14.48 -4.23 5.02
CA VAL A 79 13.20 -4.66 4.40
C VAL A 79 12.24 -3.47 4.38
N LEU A 80 11.66 -3.16 3.22
CA LEU A 80 10.75 -2.02 3.07
C LEU A 80 9.29 -2.48 3.07
N PHE A 81 8.49 -1.95 3.99
CA PHE A 81 7.08 -2.27 4.14
C PHE A 81 6.22 -1.03 3.83
N PRO A 82 5.43 -1.05 2.74
CA PRO A 82 4.34 -0.09 2.55
C PRO A 82 3.12 -0.54 3.35
N SER A 83 2.69 0.24 4.35
CA SER A 83 1.52 -0.14 5.16
C SER A 83 0.18 0.31 4.58
N VAL A 84 0.20 1.21 3.59
CA VAL A 84 -1.00 1.78 2.95
C VAL A 84 -0.77 2.02 1.46
N ASP A 85 -1.87 2.03 0.71
CA ASP A 85 -1.88 2.08 -0.76
C ASP A 85 -0.98 3.18 -1.36
N PRO A 86 -0.96 4.43 -0.87
CA PRO A 86 -0.11 5.45 -1.48
C PRO A 86 1.40 5.16 -1.36
N TYR A 87 1.81 4.39 -0.35
CA TYR A 87 3.20 3.93 -0.24
C TYR A 87 3.46 2.69 -1.09
N VAL A 88 2.44 1.85 -1.35
CA VAL A 88 2.56 0.78 -2.35
C VAL A 88 2.76 1.39 -3.73
N GLU A 89 1.92 2.35 -4.12
CA GLU A 89 2.06 3.10 -5.40
C GLU A 89 3.43 3.76 -5.52
N PHE A 90 3.91 4.41 -4.45
CA PHE A 90 5.22 5.04 -4.43
C PHE A 90 6.36 4.03 -4.65
N ILE A 91 6.33 2.90 -3.94
CA ILE A 91 7.36 1.87 -4.08
C ILE A 91 7.29 1.25 -5.46
N ASP A 92 6.09 0.92 -5.93
CA ASP A 92 5.87 0.31 -7.24
C ASP A 92 6.37 1.21 -8.38
N PHE A 93 6.14 2.52 -8.30
CA PHE A 93 6.64 3.50 -9.26
C PHE A 93 8.18 3.57 -9.32
N TYR A 94 8.87 3.37 -8.19
CA TYR A 94 10.33 3.39 -8.08
C TYR A 94 10.94 2.00 -7.82
N LEU A 95 10.23 0.93 -8.15
CA LEU A 95 10.57 -0.42 -7.70
C LEU A 95 11.95 -0.85 -8.21
N ASP A 96 12.23 -0.57 -9.49
CA ASP A 96 13.50 -0.95 -10.11
C ASP A 96 14.71 -0.31 -9.44
N GLU A 97 14.55 0.90 -8.90
CA GLU A 97 15.59 1.59 -8.15
C GLU A 97 15.68 1.07 -6.71
N LEU A 98 14.55 1.03 -6.00
CA LEU A 98 14.47 0.68 -4.58
C LEU A 98 14.88 -0.78 -4.31
N LYS A 99 14.60 -1.71 -5.23
CA LYS A 99 14.95 -3.13 -5.06
C LYS A 99 16.46 -3.38 -5.00
N ASN A 100 17.28 -2.43 -5.46
CA ASN A 100 18.74 -2.51 -5.30
C ASN A 100 19.15 -2.32 -3.82
N TYR A 101 18.40 -1.52 -3.07
CA TYR A 101 18.75 -1.06 -1.72
C TYR A 101 17.89 -1.66 -0.61
N TYR A 102 16.71 -2.20 -0.95
CA TYR A 102 15.79 -2.82 0.00
C TYR A 102 15.39 -4.22 -0.44
N HIS A 103 15.09 -5.08 0.54
CA HIS A 103 14.27 -6.27 0.27
C HIS A 103 12.82 -5.84 0.13
N ILE A 104 12.23 -6.15 -1.02
CA ILE A 104 10.86 -5.79 -1.40
C ILE A 104 10.24 -7.05 -2.02
N ASN A 105 8.99 -7.36 -1.67
CA ASN A 105 8.26 -8.53 -2.16
C ASN A 105 7.47 -8.26 -3.45
N MET A 106 7.75 -7.14 -4.11
CA MET A 106 7.13 -6.74 -5.37
C MET A 106 7.92 -7.28 -6.56
N THR A 107 7.23 -7.84 -7.55
CA THR A 107 7.86 -8.47 -8.73
C THR A 107 8.20 -7.44 -9.81
N ASP A 108 7.17 -6.81 -10.39
CA ASP A 108 7.27 -6.02 -11.61
C ASP A 108 6.79 -4.60 -11.36
N GLN A 109 7.57 -3.63 -11.81
CA GLN A 109 7.26 -2.20 -11.66
C GLN A 109 5.96 -1.87 -12.41
N GLY A 110 5.03 -1.26 -11.70
CA GLY A 110 3.72 -0.85 -12.21
C GLY A 110 2.61 -1.90 -12.03
N PHE A 111 2.97 -3.16 -11.73
CA PHE A 111 1.98 -4.23 -11.57
C PHE A 111 1.17 -4.07 -10.27
N TRP A 112 1.79 -3.61 -9.19
CA TRP A 112 1.10 -3.52 -7.89
C TRP A 112 0.10 -2.39 -7.87
N SER A 113 0.41 -1.28 -8.55
CA SER A 113 -0.52 -0.18 -8.73
C SER A 113 -1.64 -0.55 -9.69
N SER A 114 -1.37 -1.32 -10.75
CA SER A 114 -2.42 -1.70 -11.71
C SER A 114 -3.51 -2.57 -11.07
N ILE A 115 -3.14 -3.52 -10.20
CA ILE A 115 -4.10 -4.38 -9.50
C ILE A 115 -4.89 -3.69 -8.37
N MET A 116 -4.58 -2.43 -8.04
CA MET A 116 -5.45 -1.63 -7.17
C MET A 116 -6.72 -1.18 -7.87
N ASP A 117 -6.68 -1.07 -9.21
CA ASP A 117 -7.87 -0.87 -10.00
C ASP A 117 -8.74 -2.14 -9.94
N LYS A 118 -9.99 -1.98 -9.49
CA LYS A 118 -10.88 -3.11 -9.24
C LYS A 118 -11.34 -3.79 -10.54
N GLU A 119 -11.49 -3.04 -11.61
CA GLU A 119 -11.89 -3.58 -12.92
C GLU A 119 -10.72 -4.38 -13.51
N TYR A 120 -9.51 -3.83 -13.43
CA TYR A 120 -8.31 -4.55 -13.84
C TYR A 120 -8.09 -5.81 -12.99
N LEU A 121 -8.19 -5.73 -11.66
CA LEU A 121 -8.08 -6.89 -10.78
C LEU A 121 -9.13 -7.96 -11.10
N HIS A 122 -10.39 -7.55 -11.32
CA HIS A 122 -11.47 -8.48 -11.67
C HIS A 122 -11.23 -9.17 -13.00
N SER A 123 -10.84 -8.41 -14.04
CA SER A 123 -10.53 -8.96 -15.36
C SER A 123 -9.33 -9.91 -15.32
N LEU A 124 -8.27 -9.55 -14.60
CA LEU A 124 -7.08 -10.38 -14.42
C LEU A 124 -7.39 -11.67 -13.66
N ALA A 125 -8.20 -11.59 -12.60
CA ALA A 125 -8.65 -12.75 -11.83
C ALA A 125 -9.48 -13.70 -12.70
N THR A 126 -10.42 -13.16 -13.48
CA THR A 126 -11.26 -13.92 -14.43
C THR A 126 -10.39 -14.62 -15.48
N GLN A 127 -9.42 -13.92 -16.07
CA GLN A 127 -8.48 -14.48 -17.05
C GLN A 127 -7.71 -15.69 -16.50
N HIS A 128 -7.40 -15.70 -15.20
CA HIS A 128 -6.67 -16.78 -14.54
C HIS A 128 -7.58 -17.83 -13.89
N GLY A 129 -8.89 -17.79 -14.13
CA GLY A 129 -9.85 -18.78 -13.61
C GLY A 129 -10.08 -18.67 -12.10
N VAL A 130 -9.78 -17.53 -11.48
CA VAL A 130 -10.12 -17.25 -10.08
C VAL A 130 -11.63 -17.00 -9.99
N LEU A 131 -12.30 -17.62 -9.02
CA LEU A 131 -13.71 -17.37 -8.75
C LEU A 131 -13.88 -15.94 -8.20
N VAL A 132 -14.55 -15.10 -8.95
CA VAL A 132 -14.90 -13.72 -8.58
C VAL A 132 -16.42 -13.55 -8.56
N PRO A 133 -16.97 -12.66 -7.72
CA PRO A 133 -18.39 -12.33 -7.77
C PRO A 133 -18.77 -11.74 -9.13
N GLU A 134 -19.94 -12.13 -9.63
CA GLU A 134 -20.55 -11.48 -10.78
C GLU A 134 -20.68 -9.97 -10.50
N SER A 135 -20.23 -9.15 -11.44
CA SER A 135 -20.10 -7.70 -11.26
C SER A 135 -20.51 -7.01 -12.54
N LEU A 136 -21.30 -5.94 -12.43
CA LEU A 136 -21.75 -5.13 -13.55
C LEU A 136 -21.35 -3.68 -13.34
N SER A 137 -20.85 -3.03 -14.39
CA SER A 137 -20.65 -1.59 -14.45
C SER A 137 -21.92 -0.87 -14.93
N PRO A 138 -22.28 0.28 -14.34
CA PRO A 138 -23.42 1.10 -14.78
C PRO A 138 -23.34 1.58 -16.23
N THR A 139 -22.17 1.52 -16.87
CA THR A 139 -21.96 1.91 -18.27
C THR A 139 -22.24 0.76 -19.25
N GLU A 140 -22.48 -0.46 -18.77
CA GLU A 140 -22.77 -1.61 -19.61
C GLU A 140 -24.19 -1.55 -20.21
N LYS A 141 -24.32 -2.06 -21.44
CA LYS A 141 -25.61 -2.10 -22.14
C LYS A 141 -26.59 -3.01 -21.39
N GLY A 142 -27.81 -2.53 -21.18
CA GLY A 142 -28.87 -3.28 -20.50
C GLY A 142 -28.64 -3.44 -19.00
N PHE A 143 -27.80 -2.59 -18.39
CA PHE A 143 -27.43 -2.64 -16.98
C PHE A 143 -28.61 -2.95 -16.04
N GLU A 144 -29.72 -2.21 -16.14
CA GLU A 144 -30.88 -2.40 -15.26
C GLU A 144 -31.48 -3.81 -15.35
N GLU A 145 -31.68 -4.33 -16.57
CA GLU A 145 -32.22 -5.68 -16.79
C GLU A 145 -31.24 -6.76 -16.29
N ARG A 146 -29.95 -6.57 -16.56
CA ARG A 146 -28.89 -7.50 -16.14
C ARG A 146 -28.71 -7.51 -14.63
N VAL A 147 -28.86 -6.39 -13.94
CA VAL A 147 -28.89 -6.35 -12.48
C VAL A 147 -30.02 -7.23 -11.93
N VAL A 148 -31.21 -7.19 -12.52
CA VAL A 148 -32.36 -8.01 -12.06
C VAL A 148 -32.18 -9.50 -12.34
N THR A 149 -31.55 -9.84 -13.47
CA THR A 149 -31.49 -11.22 -13.97
C THR A 149 -30.22 -11.97 -13.53
N GLU A 150 -29.06 -11.31 -13.62
CA GLU A 150 -27.72 -11.85 -13.36
C GLU A 150 -27.29 -11.64 -11.90
N ILE A 151 -27.31 -10.39 -11.39
CA ILE A 151 -26.82 -10.06 -10.03
C ILE A 151 -27.84 -10.42 -8.95
N ARG A 152 -29.10 -10.01 -9.16
CA ARG A 152 -30.25 -10.15 -8.25
C ARG A 152 -30.09 -9.39 -6.92
N PHE A 153 -31.20 -9.15 -6.24
CA PHE A 153 -31.22 -8.47 -4.94
C PHE A 153 -31.19 -9.46 -3.77
N PRO A 154 -30.56 -9.11 -2.64
CA PRO A 154 -29.81 -7.86 -2.40
C PRO A 154 -28.43 -7.85 -3.09
N CYS A 155 -28.01 -6.68 -3.56
CA CYS A 155 -26.70 -6.47 -4.19
C CYS A 155 -25.93 -5.34 -3.51
N ILE A 156 -24.62 -5.26 -3.77
CA ILE A 156 -23.74 -4.22 -3.23
C ILE A 156 -23.36 -3.27 -4.36
N VAL A 157 -23.53 -1.97 -4.14
CA VAL A 157 -22.99 -0.92 -5.01
C VAL A 157 -21.69 -0.42 -4.37
N LYS A 158 -20.60 -0.43 -5.13
CA LYS A 158 -19.29 0.03 -4.67
C LYS A 158 -18.68 0.99 -5.68
N PRO A 159 -18.09 2.12 -5.25
CA PRO A 159 -17.33 2.97 -6.16
C PRO A 159 -16.05 2.27 -6.62
N THR A 160 -15.67 2.48 -7.88
CA THR A 160 -14.39 2.03 -8.43
C THR A 160 -13.24 2.70 -7.68
N ASP A 161 -13.27 4.04 -7.57
CA ASP A 161 -12.35 4.84 -6.76
C ASP A 161 -12.98 5.21 -5.40
N SER A 162 -12.56 4.50 -4.35
CA SER A 162 -13.06 4.72 -3.00
C SER A 162 -12.52 6.02 -2.35
N PRO A 163 -11.20 6.34 -2.43
CA PRO A 163 -10.69 7.63 -1.94
C PRO A 163 -11.41 8.85 -2.52
N THR A 164 -11.59 8.93 -3.83
CA THR A 164 -12.27 10.07 -4.47
C THR A 164 -13.73 10.15 -4.01
N PHE A 165 -14.44 9.02 -3.98
CA PHE A 165 -15.84 8.97 -3.54
C PHE A 165 -16.03 9.48 -2.11
N VAL A 166 -15.16 9.10 -1.17
CA VAL A 166 -15.26 9.54 0.23
C VAL A 166 -14.84 11.00 0.41
N SER A 167 -13.88 11.50 -0.39
CA SER A 167 -13.41 12.89 -0.29
C SER A 167 -14.45 13.95 -0.63
N ILE A 168 -15.50 13.58 -1.38
CA ILE A 168 -16.62 14.47 -1.73
C ILE A 168 -17.59 14.67 -0.55
N GLN A 169 -17.51 13.82 0.48
CA GLN A 169 -18.36 13.89 1.67
C GLN A 169 -17.73 14.62 2.86
N SER A 170 -16.51 15.16 2.69
CA SER A 170 -15.72 15.88 3.70
C SER A 170 -15.47 17.32 3.29
#